data_AF-A0AAN9B4Z2-F1
#
_entry.id   AF-A0AAN9B4Z2-F1
#
_cell.length_a   1.000
_cell.length_b   1.000
_cell.length_c   1.000
_cell.angle_alpha   90.00
_cell.angle_beta   90.00
_cell.angle_gamma   90.00
#
_symmetry.space_group_name_H-M   'P 1'
#
loop_
_entity.id
_entity.type
_entity.pdbx_description
1 polymer ?
#
loop_
_entity_poly.entity_id
_entity_poly.type
_entity_poly.pdbx_seq_one_letter_code
_entity_poly.pdbx_strand_id
1 'polypeptide(L)'
;MATGCGAVCPVPLSSQHGNQAWNLNTRLALGCIHTGIGETQANNLLTSLDVPPVSSCCYTRRERELGDVLREAAKESTKRALQEEIELAKASGDVDEKGRAKVGMARPS
;
A
#
# COMPACT_ATOMS: atom_id res chain seq x y z
N MET A 1 5.13 -11.43 2.63
CA MET A 1 5.70 -10.07 2.84
C MET A 1 6.41 -9.71 1.55
N ALA A 2 5.97 -8.66 0.85
CA ALA A 2 6.63 -8.20 -0.38
C ALA A 2 7.95 -7.53 -0.02
N THR A 3 9.01 -8.33 -0.05
CA THR A 3 10.39 -7.88 0.12
C THR A 3 10.95 -7.70 -1.28
N GLY A 4 11.11 -6.46 -1.75
CA GLY A 4 11.65 -6.21 -3.10
C GLY A 4 11.79 -4.73 -3.49
N CYS A 5 10.90 -3.87 -2.99
CA CYS A 5 11.12 -2.42 -2.96
C CYS A 5 11.36 -2.03 -1.50
N GLY A 6 12.06 -0.94 -1.20
CA GLY A 6 12.23 -0.39 0.16
C GLY A 6 10.92 0.12 0.81
N ALA A 7 9.84 -0.64 0.63
CA ALA A 7 8.47 -0.33 0.99
C ALA A 7 8.33 -0.44 2.51
N VAL A 8 8.40 0.71 3.18
CA VAL A 8 7.84 0.86 4.51
C VAL A 8 6.34 0.58 4.38
N CYS A 9 5.82 -0.41 5.09
CA CYS A 9 4.37 -0.61 5.18
C CYS A 9 3.79 0.61 5.93
N PRO A 10 3.00 1.47 5.25
CA PRO A 10 2.46 2.70 5.83
C PRO A 10 1.34 2.43 6.84
N VAL A 11 0.84 1.19 6.86
CA VAL A 11 -0.22 0.76 7.76
C VAL A 11 0.35 0.71 9.17
N PRO A 12 -0.16 1.50 10.13
CA PRO A 12 0.27 1.43 11.52
C PRO A 12 -0.11 0.07 12.09
N LEU A 13 0.78 -0.90 11.93
CA LEU A 13 0.71 -2.24 12.51
C LEU A 13 1.26 -2.17 13.94
N SER A 14 0.64 -1.34 14.78
CA SER A 14 1.10 -1.18 16.15
C SER A 14 0.48 -2.23 17.06
N SER A 15 1.36 -2.85 17.83
CA SER A 15 1.11 -3.56 19.09
C SER A 15 0.51 -2.66 20.19
N GLN A 16 -0.23 -1.59 19.86
CA GLN A 16 -0.68 -0.57 20.81
C GLN A 16 -2.16 -0.62 21.22
N HIS A 17 -2.93 -1.61 20.79
CA HIS A 17 -4.29 -1.80 21.30
C HIS A 17 -4.48 -3.27 21.68
N GLY A 18 -4.78 -3.51 22.96
CA GLY A 18 -4.83 -4.82 23.62
C GLY A 18 -5.93 -5.79 23.15
N ASN A 19 -6.25 -5.82 21.86
CA ASN A 19 -7.25 -6.72 21.29
C ASN A 19 -6.73 -7.39 20.01
N GLN A 20 -6.16 -8.59 20.14
CA GLN A 20 -5.45 -9.29 19.06
C GLN A 20 -6.34 -9.61 17.84
N ALA A 21 -7.64 -9.84 18.02
CA ALA A 21 -8.59 -10.11 16.94
C ALA A 21 -8.81 -8.89 16.01
N TRP A 22 -8.75 -7.67 16.56
CA TRP A 22 -8.84 -6.42 15.78
C TRP A 22 -7.69 -6.29 14.79
N ASN A 23 -6.52 -6.81 15.16
CA ASN A 23 -5.31 -6.76 14.34
C ASN A 23 -5.31 -7.87 13.25
N LEU A 24 -5.83 -9.07 13.55
CA LEU A 24 -5.86 -10.21 12.61
C LEU A 24 -6.71 -9.93 11.37
N ASN A 25 -7.93 -9.40 11.52
CA ASN A 25 -8.80 -9.11 10.37
C ASN A 25 -8.19 -8.06 9.44
N THR A 26 -7.49 -7.07 10.00
CA THR A 26 -6.76 -6.06 9.22
C THR A 26 -5.58 -6.69 8.48
N ARG A 27 -4.85 -7.61 9.11
CA ARG A 27 -3.75 -8.34 8.45
C ARG A 27 -4.26 -9.29 7.36
N LEU A 28 -5.40 -9.94 7.59
CA LEU A 28 -6.08 -10.75 6.59
C LEU A 28 -6.46 -9.88 5.38
N ALA A 29 -7.16 -8.77 5.61
CA ALA A 29 -7.56 -7.85 4.54
C ALA A 29 -6.35 -7.29 3.78
N LEU A 30 -5.25 -6.95 4.47
CA LEU A 30 -4.01 -6.53 3.82
C LEU A 30 -3.40 -7.64 2.97
N GLY A 31 -3.38 -8.87 3.48
CA GLY A 31 -2.95 -10.05 2.74
C GLY A 31 -3.79 -10.27 1.48
N CYS A 32 -5.12 -10.21 1.63
CA CYS A 32 -6.09 -10.30 0.54
C CYS A 32 -5.86 -9.24 -0.54
N ILE A 33 -5.70 -7.97 -0.17
CA ILE A 33 -5.38 -6.87 -1.10
C ILE A 33 -4.06 -7.15 -1.82
N HIS A 34 -3.05 -7.62 -1.08
CA HIS A 34 -1.73 -7.89 -1.64
C HIS A 34 -1.72 -9.06 -2.63
N THR A 35 -2.49 -10.11 -2.36
CA THR A 35 -2.57 -11.31 -3.22
C THR A 35 -3.69 -11.25 -4.26
N GLY A 36 -4.55 -10.22 -4.21
CA GLY A 36 -5.72 -10.09 -5.08
C GLY A 36 -6.85 -11.08 -4.78
N ILE A 37 -6.93 -11.57 -3.53
CA ILE A 37 -7.94 -12.54 -3.10
C ILE A 37 -9.10 -11.79 -2.44
N GLY A 38 -10.34 -12.11 -2.80
CA GLY A 38 -11.54 -11.50 -2.22
C GLY A 38 -12.00 -12.18 -0.92
N GLU A 39 -12.94 -11.55 -0.21
CA GLU A 39 -13.52 -12.03 1.05
C GLU A 39 -13.94 -13.51 0.99
N THR A 40 -14.71 -13.90 -0.03
CA THR A 40 -15.22 -15.26 -0.17
C THR A 40 -14.10 -16.30 -0.23
N GLN A 41 -13.05 -16.00 -1.00
CA GLN A 41 -11.91 -16.89 -1.14
C GLN A 41 -11.11 -16.98 0.17
N ALA A 42 -10.96 -15.86 0.87
CA ALA A 42 -10.34 -15.83 2.19
C ALA A 42 -11.13 -16.63 3.23
N ASN A 43 -12.45 -16.47 3.27
CA ASN A 43 -13.32 -17.22 4.18
C ASN A 43 -13.37 -18.72 3.87
N ASN A 44 -13.31 -19.12 2.60
CA ASN A 44 -13.19 -20.53 2.20
C ASN A 44 -11.86 -21.13 2.68
N LEU A 45 -10.77 -20.37 2.58
CA LEU A 45 -9.46 -20.77 3.11
C LEU A 45 -9.49 -20.94 4.63
N LEU A 46 -10.05 -19.96 5.37
CA LEU A 46 -10.18 -20.04 6.82
C LEU A 46 -11.01 -21.25 7.26
N THR A 47 -12.13 -21.48 6.58
CA THR A 47 -13.00 -22.64 6.84
C THR A 47 -12.28 -23.95 6.59
N SER A 48 -11.43 -24.03 5.56
CA SER A 48 -10.63 -25.23 5.25
C SER A 48 -9.55 -25.52 6.30
N LEU A 49 -9.20 -24.54 7.13
CA LEU A 49 -8.23 -24.62 8.22
C LEU A 49 -8.90 -24.75 9.60
N ASP A 50 -10.22 -24.97 9.66
CA ASP A 50 -11.04 -24.95 10.89
C ASP A 50 -10.94 -23.62 11.67
N VAL A 51 -10.67 -22.50 10.98
CA VAL A 51 -10.66 -21.16 11.56
C VAL A 51 -11.99 -20.46 11.27
N PRO A 52 -12.62 -19.78 12.26
CA PRO A 52 -13.86 -19.06 12.04
C PRO A 52 -13.72 -17.99 10.93
N PRO A 53 -14.69 -17.91 10.01
CA PRO A 53 -14.68 -16.91 8.94
C PRO A 53 -14.89 -15.49 9.50
N VAL A 54 -14.42 -14.50 8.75
CA VAL A 54 -14.63 -13.09 9.07
C VAL A 54 -15.96 -12.63 8.49
N SER A 55 -16.74 -11.86 9.26
CA SER A 55 -18.00 -11.31 8.76
C SER A 55 -17.76 -10.25 7.67
N SER A 56 -18.64 -10.22 6.67
CA SER A 56 -18.51 -9.31 5.53
C SER A 56 -18.49 -7.84 5.91
N CYS A 57 -19.28 -7.43 6.91
CA CYS A 57 -19.26 -6.06 7.42
C CYS A 57 -17.90 -5.70 8.03
N CYS A 58 -17.27 -6.63 8.76
CA CYS A 58 -15.94 -6.44 9.34
C CYS A 58 -14.87 -6.41 8.25
N TYR A 59 -14.91 -7.35 7.30
CA TYR A 59 -13.94 -7.42 6.21
C TYR A 59 -13.99 -6.14 5.35
N THR A 60 -15.17 -5.77 4.87
CA THR A 60 -15.37 -4.57 4.02
C THR A 60 -14.88 -3.30 4.71
N ARG A 61 -15.13 -3.17 6.03
CA ARG A 61 -14.65 -2.02 6.79
C ARG A 61 -13.12 -1.95 6.80
N ARG A 62 -12.45 -3.09 7.03
CA ARG A 62 -10.98 -3.14 7.04
C ARG A 62 -10.36 -2.93 5.68
N GLU A 63 -10.95 -3.53 4.66
CA GLU A 63 -10.50 -3.35 3.29
C GLU A 63 -10.54 -1.88 2.88
N ARG A 64 -11.61 -1.16 3.23
CA ARG A 64 -11.73 0.30 2.98
C ARG A 64 -10.71 1.11 3.76
N GLU A 65 -10.60 0.89 5.07
CA GLU A 65 -9.62 1.58 5.92
C GLU A 65 -8.19 1.39 5.38
N LEU A 66 -7.84 0.17 4.94
CA LEU A 66 -6.55 -0.13 4.32
C LEU A 66 -6.40 0.51 2.94
N GLY A 67 -7.46 0.52 2.13
CA GLY A 67 -7.47 1.14 0.81
C GLY A 67 -7.12 2.62 0.86
N ASP A 68 -7.64 3.35 1.85
CA ASP A 68 -7.32 4.77 2.05
C ASP A 68 -5.86 4.97 2.47
N VAL A 69 -5.37 4.18 3.42
CA VAL A 69 -3.97 4.24 3.87
C VAL A 69 -2.99 3.91 2.73
N LEU A 70 -3.27 2.86 1.96
CA LEU A 70 -2.46 2.46 0.81
C LEU A 70 -2.46 3.54 -0.28
N ARG A 71 -3.61 4.17 -0.54
CA ARG A 71 -3.73 5.27 -1.49
C ARG A 71 -2.88 6.48 -1.08
N GLU A 72 -2.96 6.89 0.18
CA GLU A 72 -2.16 8.02 0.66
C GLU A 72 -0.66 7.72 0.60
N ALA A 73 -0.24 6.50 0.95
CA ALA A 73 1.15 6.10 0.81
C ALA A 73 1.62 6.08 -0.66
N ALA A 74 0.78 5.67 -1.60
CA ALA A 74 1.10 5.73 -3.02
C ALA A 74 1.25 7.18 -3.51
N LYS A 75 0.39 8.09 -3.06
CA LYS A 75 0.49 9.53 -3.35
C LYS A 75 1.78 10.11 -2.79
N GLU A 76 2.09 9.84 -1.52
CA GLU A 76 3.32 10.29 -0.86
C GLU A 76 4.56 9.78 -1.60
N SER A 77 4.57 8.49 -1.94
CA SER A 77 5.68 7.89 -2.69
C SER A 77 5.86 8.54 -4.07
N THR A 78 4.77 8.82 -4.77
CA THR A 78 4.81 9.47 -6.09
C THR A 78 5.30 10.91 -5.97
N LYS A 79 4.82 11.63 -4.94
CA LYS A 79 5.23 13.01 -4.67
C LYS A 79 6.72 13.09 -4.33
N ARG A 80 7.23 12.17 -3.50
CA ARG A 80 8.65 12.09 -3.16
C ARG A 80 9.51 11.81 -4.39
N ALA A 81 9.13 10.81 -5.19
CA ALA A 81 9.85 10.49 -6.43
C ALA A 81 9.86 11.69 -7.40
N LEU A 82 8.75 12.42 -7.51
CA LEU A 82 8.68 13.63 -8.32
C LEU A 82 9.62 14.73 -7.80
N GLN A 83 9.70 14.91 -6.48
CA GLN A 83 10.62 15.89 -5.89
C GLN A 83 12.08 15.52 -6.16
N GLU A 84 12.44 14.25 -5.99
CA GLU A 84 13.77 13.72 -6.32
C GLU A 84 14.12 13.95 -7.80
N GLU A 85 13.19 13.67 -8.72
CA GLU A 85 13.37 13.90 -10.16
C GLU A 85 13.60 15.39 -10.48
N ILE A 86 12.90 16.30 -9.79
CA ILE A 86 13.08 17.76 -9.95
C ILE A 86 14.45 18.20 -9.43
N GLU A 87 14.89 17.70 -8.28
CA GLU A 87 16.19 18.05 -7.69
C GLU A 87 17.35 17.57 -8.57
N LEU A 88 17.25 16.34 -9.09
CA LEU A 88 18.24 15.78 -10.02
C LEU A 88 18.31 16.57 -11.32
N ALA A 89 17.16 16.97 -11.90
CA ALA A 89 17.12 17.76 -13.13
C ALA A 89 17.72 19.18 -12.94
N LYS A 90 17.54 19.79 -11.77
CA LYS A 90 18.19 21.07 -11.43
C LYS A 90 19.70 20.91 -11.28
N ALA A 91 20.17 19.81 -10.71
CA ALA A 91 21.59 19.53 -10.53
C ALA A 91 22.31 19.22 -11.85
N SER A 92 21.62 18.56 -12.81
CA SER A 92 22.18 18.23 -14.13
C SER A 92 22.10 19.38 -15.14
N GLY A 93 21.36 20.44 -14.85
CA GLY A 93 21.17 21.58 -15.75
C GLY A 93 20.18 21.35 -16.91
N ASP A 94 19.45 20.23 -16.91
CA ASP A 94 18.43 19.92 -17.93
C ASP A 94 17.07 20.54 -17.59
N VAL A 95 17.09 21.87 -17.50
CA VAL A 95 15.90 22.69 -17.31
C VAL A 95 15.45 23.28 -18.65
N ASP A 96 14.16 23.27 -18.89
CA ASP A 96 13.54 23.86 -20.08
C ASP A 96 13.60 25.41 -20.02
N GLU A 97 13.37 26.12 -21.12
CA GLU A 97 13.51 27.60 -21.25
C GLU A 97 12.65 28.42 -20.25
N LYS A 98 11.73 27.77 -19.52
CA LYS A 98 10.89 28.33 -18.46
C LYS A 98 11.34 27.97 -17.04
N GLY A 99 12.52 27.37 -16.87
CA GLY A 99 13.08 26.95 -15.57
C GLY A 99 12.41 25.73 -14.95
N ARG A 100 11.74 24.90 -15.75
CA ARG A 100 11.07 23.66 -15.30
C ARG A 100 11.91 22.46 -15.70
N ALA A 101 12.00 21.45 -14.84
CA ALA A 101 12.63 20.17 -15.20
C ALA A 101 11.92 19.59 -16.42
N LYS A 102 12.67 19.13 -17.44
CA LYS A 102 12.12 18.38 -18.58
C LYS A 102 11.71 16.98 -18.14
N VAL A 103 10.71 16.88 -17.26
CA VAL A 103 10.14 15.59 -16.86
C VAL A 103 9.23 15.14 -18.00
N GLY A 104 9.84 14.43 -18.95
CA GLY A 104 9.21 13.94 -20.17
C GLY A 104 9.69 12.55 -20.52
N MET A 105 9.14 11.55 -19.82
CA MET A 105 8.86 10.19 -20.29
C MET A 105 10.04 9.20 -20.48
N ALA A 106 9.75 7.96 -20.05
CA ALA A 106 10.53 6.71 -20.16
C ALA A 106 11.67 6.48 -19.14
N ARG A 107 11.34 5.77 -18.05
CA ARG A 107 12.32 4.89 -17.39
C ARG A 107 12.63 3.74 -18.37
N PRO A 108 13.88 3.51 -18.78
CA PRO A 108 14.21 2.29 -19.51
C PRO A 108 14.09 1.10 -18.55
N SER A 109 13.38 0.07 -19.03
CA SER A 109 13.25 -1.25 -18.43
C SER A 109 14.57 -2.00 -18.35
#